data_AF-T0Y2H8-F1
#
_entry.id   AF-T0Y2H8-F1
#
_cell.length_a   1.000
_cell.length_b   1.000
_cell.length_c   1.000
_cell.angle_alpha   90.00
_cell.angle_beta   90.00
_cell.angle_gamma   90.00
#
_symmetry.space_group_name_H-M   'P 1'
#
loop_
_entity.id
_entity.type
_entity.pdbx_description
1 polymer ?
#
loop_
_entity_poly.entity_id
_entity_poly.type
_entity_poly.pdbx_seq_one_letter_code
_entity_poly.pdbx_strand_id
1 'polypeptide(L)'
;MSEYSSSKHRGKLVSMVFAMQGFGLLAGALVGLGSIYVLPLDYSWRLMLAIGAIPAVYVVFLRRKLLETPRFSLQVEGNEQKAKAAVSQITGVGSAIKTDSKVVVKNHTRYGLELRKYMIFIVGTTLSWFIFDMAFYGTTLNNGFILQNIGYGSSKSLTTTIFNTAVGDAILAG
;
A
#
# COMPACT_ATOMS: atom_id res chain seq x y z
N MET A 1 -1.26 10.72 -4.23
CA MET A 1 -1.63 11.40 -2.95
C MET A 1 -0.89 12.71 -2.71
N SER A 2 0.44 12.78 -2.90
CA SER A 2 1.18 14.05 -2.82
C SER A 2 0.69 15.12 -3.81
N GLU A 3 0.04 14.70 -4.89
CA GLU A 3 -0.49 15.55 -5.95
C GLU A 3 -1.88 16.16 -5.66
N TYR A 4 -2.69 15.55 -4.77
CA TYR A 4 -4.04 16.02 -4.40
C TYR A 4 -4.11 16.67 -3.02
N SER A 5 -3.07 16.56 -2.19
CA SER A 5 -3.08 17.04 -0.80
C SER A 5 -2.26 18.32 -0.61
N SER A 6 -2.80 19.26 0.16
CA SER A 6 -2.07 20.39 0.74
C SER A 6 -0.86 19.90 1.54
N SER A 7 0.27 20.63 1.48
CA SER A 7 1.56 20.26 2.09
C SER A 7 1.50 19.95 3.59
N LYS A 8 0.51 20.48 4.31
CA LYS A 8 0.34 20.32 5.76
C LYS A 8 -0.24 18.96 6.19
N HIS A 9 -0.92 18.24 5.29
CA HIS A 9 -1.60 16.97 5.63
C HIS A 9 -1.04 15.74 4.91
N ARG A 10 0.00 15.91 4.09
CA ARG A 10 0.59 14.82 3.30
C ARG A 10 1.12 13.68 4.16
N GLY A 11 1.83 14.00 5.25
CA GLY A 11 2.36 13.00 6.17
C GLY A 11 1.26 12.18 6.85
N LYS A 12 0.15 12.82 7.25
CA LYS A 12 -0.99 12.17 7.89
C LYS A 12 -1.71 11.20 6.96
N LEU A 13 -1.87 11.56 5.68
CA LEU A 13 -2.49 10.68 4.69
C LEU A 13 -1.60 9.46 4.39
N VAL A 14 -0.29 9.67 4.29
CA VAL A 14 0.66 8.57 4.08
C VAL A 14 0.68 7.63 5.29
N SER A 15 0.72 8.16 6.51
CA SER A 15 0.71 7.33 7.72
C SER A 15 -0.61 6.57 7.91
N MET A 16 -1.75 7.15 7.54
CA MET A 16 -3.04 6.44 7.55
C MET A 16 -3.03 5.24 6.61
N VAL A 17 -2.43 5.36 5.43
CA VAL A 17 -2.33 4.22 4.50
C VAL A 17 -1.37 3.16 5.02
N PHE A 18 -0.24 3.55 5.61
CA PHE A 18 0.64 2.59 6.27
C PHE A 18 -0.06 1.84 7.42
N ALA A 19 -0.91 2.52 8.19
CA ALA A 19 -1.69 1.86 9.25
C ALA A 19 -2.68 0.80 8.72
N MET A 20 -3.18 0.95 7.49
CA MET A 20 -4.05 -0.06 6.88
C MET A 20 -3.33 -1.39 6.61
N GLN A 21 -2.00 -1.39 6.54
CA GLN A 21 -1.23 -2.63 6.40
C GLN A 21 -1.43 -3.55 7.62
N GLY A 22 -1.39 -2.99 8.84
CA GLY A 22 -1.64 -3.75 10.07
C GLY A 22 -3.05 -4.33 10.11
N PHE A 23 -4.06 -3.54 9.71
CA PHE A 23 -5.44 -4.03 9.60
C PHE A 23 -5.57 -5.18 8.59
N GLY A 24 -4.85 -5.10 7.46
CA GLY A 24 -4.80 -6.17 6.47
C GLY A 24 -4.20 -7.47 6.99
N LEU A 25 -3.12 -7.38 7.78
CA LEU A 25 -2.51 -8.55 8.42
C LEU A 25 -3.46 -9.21 9.43
N LEU A 26 -4.10 -8.42 10.30
CA LEU A 26 -5.06 -8.91 11.27
C LEU A 26 -6.29 -9.55 10.59
N ALA A 27 -6.87 -8.88 9.59
CA ALA A 27 -8.00 -9.40 8.83
C ALA A 27 -7.62 -10.71 8.11
N GLY A 28 -6.43 -10.78 7.52
CA GLY A 28 -5.90 -11.98 6.88
C GLY A 28 -5.76 -13.16 7.85
N ALA A 29 -5.23 -12.90 9.04
CA ALA A 29 -5.08 -13.92 10.09
C ALA A 29 -6.44 -14.46 10.56
N LEU A 30 -7.42 -13.58 10.81
CA LEU A 30 -8.78 -13.98 11.21
C LEU A 30 -9.48 -14.81 10.12
N VAL A 31 -9.35 -14.40 8.85
CA VAL A 31 -9.88 -15.15 7.71
C VAL A 31 -9.20 -16.51 7.59
N GLY A 32 -7.88 -16.59 7.79
CA GLY A 32 -7.14 -17.85 7.79
C GLY A 32 -7.61 -18.81 8.86
N LEU A 33 -7.71 -18.34 10.11
CA LEU A 33 -8.21 -19.15 11.24
C LEU A 33 -9.66 -19.61 11.03
N GLY A 34 -10.53 -18.71 10.59
CA GLY A 34 -11.92 -19.06 10.26
C GLY A 34 -12.02 -20.08 9.12
N SER A 35 -11.14 -19.97 8.12
CA SER A 35 -11.10 -20.88 6.98
C SER A 35 -10.65 -22.30 7.36
N ILE A 36 -9.68 -22.44 8.26
CA ILE A 36 -9.24 -23.74 8.78
C ILE A 36 -10.29 -24.36 9.71
N TYR A 37 -11.06 -23.54 10.43
CA TYR A 37 -12.11 -24.03 11.33
C TYR A 37 -13.36 -24.53 10.59
N VAL A 38 -13.75 -23.86 9.50
CA VAL A 38 -15.00 -24.15 8.79
C VAL A 38 -14.84 -25.17 7.67
N LEU A 39 -13.67 -25.24 7.02
CA LEU A 39 -13.45 -26.06 5.83
C LEU A 39 -12.32 -27.09 5.99
N PRO A 40 -12.34 -28.18 5.21
CA PRO A 40 -11.18 -29.05 5.07
C PRO A 40 -9.98 -28.26 4.53
N LEU A 41 -8.78 -28.64 4.97
CA LEU A 41 -7.53 -27.95 4.68
C LEU A 41 -7.30 -27.69 3.18
N ASP A 42 -7.72 -28.62 2.32
CA ASP A 42 -7.58 -28.53 0.86
C ASP A 42 -8.38 -27.39 0.22
N TYR A 43 -9.43 -26.91 0.91
CA TYR A 43 -10.28 -25.81 0.46
C TYR A 43 -9.99 -24.50 1.21
N SER A 44 -9.33 -24.56 2.37
CA SER A 44 -9.13 -23.38 3.21
C SER A 44 -8.32 -22.27 2.51
N TRP A 45 -7.29 -22.62 1.74
CA TRP A 45 -6.50 -21.65 0.98
C TRP A 45 -7.30 -20.98 -0.15
N ARG A 46 -8.27 -21.68 -0.76
CA ARG A 46 -9.13 -21.14 -1.82
C ARG A 46 -10.06 -20.07 -1.27
N LEU A 47 -10.65 -20.32 -0.10
CA LEU A 47 -11.52 -19.34 0.56
C LEU A 47 -10.74 -18.08 0.95
N MET A 48 -9.51 -18.23 1.47
CA MET A 48 -8.65 -17.09 1.80
C MET A 48 -8.36 -16.22 0.57
N LEU A 49 -8.02 -16.83 -0.57
CA LEU A 49 -7.81 -16.09 -1.82
C LEU A 49 -9.10 -15.47 -2.36
N ALA A 50 -10.24 -16.16 -2.25
CA ALA A 50 -11.53 -15.65 -2.69
C ALA A 50 -11.95 -14.41 -1.90
N ILE A 51 -11.78 -14.42 -0.58
CA ILE A 51 -12.05 -13.26 0.28
C ILE A 51 -11.09 -12.11 -0.04
N GLY A 52 -9.80 -12.40 -0.27
CA GLY A 52 -8.82 -11.40 -0.70
C GLY A 52 -9.12 -10.75 -2.06
N ALA A 53 -9.83 -11.45 -2.96
CA ALA A 53 -10.20 -10.92 -4.26
C ALA A 53 -11.30 -9.82 -4.17
N ILE A 54 -12.14 -9.83 -3.13
CA ILE A 54 -13.24 -8.87 -2.95
C ILE A 54 -12.73 -7.41 -2.91
N PRO A 55 -11.79 -7.02 -2.02
CA PRO A 55 -11.27 -5.65 -2.01
C PRO A 55 -10.51 -5.30 -3.29
N ALA A 56 -9.85 -6.26 -3.95
CA ALA A 56 -9.15 -6.02 -5.20
C ALA A 56 -10.12 -5.64 -6.34
N VAL A 57 -11.22 -6.36 -6.48
CA VAL A 57 -12.28 -6.04 -7.45
C VAL A 57 -12.92 -4.68 -7.14
N TYR A 58 -13.16 -4.40 -5.86
CA TYR A 58 -13.67 -3.11 -5.42
C TYR A 58 -12.74 -1.95 -5.80
N VAL A 59 -11.43 -2.11 -5.62
CA VAL A 59 -10.42 -1.12 -6.06
C VAL A 59 -10.47 -0.92 -7.57
N VAL A 60 -10.56 -1.99 -8.37
CA VAL A 60 -10.67 -1.87 -9.84
C VAL A 60 -11.91 -1.08 -10.23
N PHE A 61 -13.05 -1.34 -9.57
CA PHE A 61 -14.29 -0.60 -9.81
C PHE A 61 -14.15 0.89 -9.46
N LEU A 62 -13.58 1.21 -8.29
CA LEU A 62 -13.35 2.60 -7.87
C LEU A 62 -12.36 3.31 -8.79
N ARG A 63 -11.29 2.62 -9.22
CA ARG A 63 -10.27 3.19 -10.09
C ARG A 63 -10.81 3.57 -11.47
N ARG A 64 -11.81 2.84 -11.96
CA ARG A 64 -12.51 3.19 -13.21
C ARG A 64 -13.37 4.45 -13.10
N LYS A 65 -13.73 4.88 -11.87
CA LYS A 65 -14.56 6.08 -11.62
C LYS A 65 -13.75 7.33 -11.24
N LEU A 66 -12.44 7.18 -10.97
CA LEU A 66 -11.57 8.29 -10.61
C LEU A 66 -11.21 9.11 -11.87
N LEU A 67 -11.48 10.41 -11.82
CA LEU A 67 -11.02 11.36 -12.83
C LEU A 67 -9.52 11.61 -12.66
N GLU A 68 -8.83 11.81 -13.78
CA GLU A 68 -7.38 12.05 -13.84
C GLU A 68 -6.94 13.26 -12.99
N THR A 69 -5.66 13.27 -12.60
CA THR A 69 -5.07 14.34 -11.79
C THR A 69 -5.14 15.69 -12.51
N PRO A 70 -5.60 16.78 -11.86
CA PRO A 70 -5.66 18.12 -12.46
C PRO A 70 -4.32 18.60 -13.01
N ARG A 71 -3.22 18.15 -12.39
CA ARG A 71 -1.86 18.45 -12.82
C ARG A 71 -1.47 17.73 -14.12
N PHE A 72 -1.91 16.49 -14.33
CA PHE A 72 -1.67 15.73 -15.56
C PHE A 72 -2.45 16.35 -16.73
N SER A 73 -3.73 16.70 -16.54
CA SER A 73 -4.52 17.40 -17.56
C SER A 73 -3.97 18.80 -17.89
N LEU A 74 -3.38 19.51 -16.93
CA LEU A 74 -2.75 20.83 -17.15
C LEU A 74 -1.34 20.75 -17.76
N GLN A 75 -0.51 19.80 -17.34
CA GLN A 75 0.91 19.74 -17.72
C GLN A 75 1.18 18.88 -18.95
N VAL A 76 0.33 17.90 -19.26
CA VAL A 76 0.54 16.94 -20.36
C VAL A 76 -0.49 17.10 -21.48
N GLU A 77 -1.76 17.33 -21.14
CA GLU A 77 -2.87 17.37 -22.12
C GLU A 77 -3.12 18.78 -22.70
N GLY A 78 -2.59 19.85 -22.06
CA GLY A 78 -2.76 21.24 -22.51
C GLY A 78 -4.21 21.75 -22.49
N ASN A 79 -5.14 21.03 -21.86
CA ASN A 79 -6.57 21.27 -21.97
C ASN A 79 -7.13 21.89 -20.68
N GLU A 80 -7.13 23.23 -20.61
CA GLU A 80 -7.50 24.02 -19.43
C GLU A 80 -8.92 23.73 -18.90
N GLN A 81 -9.84 23.26 -19.76
CA GLN A 81 -11.24 23.02 -19.40
C GLN A 81 -11.42 21.76 -18.54
N LYS A 82 -10.71 20.66 -18.84
CA LYS A 82 -10.76 19.42 -18.04
C LYS A 82 -10.16 19.63 -16.64
N ALA A 83 -9.14 20.46 -16.54
CA ALA A 83 -8.50 20.77 -15.27
C ALA A 83 -9.35 21.66 -14.37
N LYS A 84 -10.07 22.65 -14.94
CA LYS A 84 -11.05 23.45 -14.19
C LYS A 84 -12.19 22.59 -13.67
N ALA A 85 -12.68 21.62 -14.45
CA ALA A 85 -13.70 20.67 -14.02
C ALA A 85 -13.21 19.78 -12.87
N ALA A 86 -12.01 19.19 -12.99
CA ALA A 86 -11.42 18.34 -11.96
C ALA A 86 -11.15 19.10 -10.65
N VAL A 87 -10.69 20.36 -10.72
CA VAL A 87 -10.50 21.18 -9.52
C VAL A 87 -11.84 21.54 -8.88
N SER A 88 -12.87 21.91 -9.66
CA SER A 88 -14.18 22.31 -9.13
C SER A 88 -14.91 21.18 -8.39
N GLN A 89 -14.76 19.93 -8.84
CA GLN A 89 -15.33 18.76 -8.16
C GLN A 89 -14.58 18.38 -6.88
N ILE A 90 -13.27 18.65 -6.80
CA ILE A 90 -12.44 18.28 -5.65
C ILE A 90 -12.51 19.33 -4.54
N THR A 91 -12.62 20.61 -4.89
CA THR A 91 -12.64 21.70 -3.90
C THR A 91 -14.05 22.16 -3.53
N GLY A 92 -15.08 21.82 -4.31
CA GLY A 92 -16.47 22.25 -4.06
C GLY A 92 -16.70 23.76 -4.17
N VAL A 93 -15.69 24.53 -4.59
CA VAL A 93 -15.75 25.98 -4.75
C VAL A 93 -15.72 26.28 -6.24
N GLY A 94 -16.88 26.62 -6.80
CA GLY A 94 -16.98 27.23 -8.12
C GLY A 94 -16.41 28.64 -8.06
N SER A 95 -15.11 28.80 -8.27
CA SER A 95 -14.53 30.11 -8.53
C SER A 95 -13.28 30.02 -9.38
N ALA A 96 -13.34 30.77 -10.47
CA ALA A 96 -12.31 30.99 -11.48
C ALA A 96 -10.90 31.12 -10.87
N ILE A 97 -10.10 30.07 -11.02
CA ILE A 97 -8.64 30.20 -10.93
C ILE A 97 -8.21 30.94 -12.21
N LYS A 98 -7.77 32.19 -12.05
CA LYS A 98 -7.06 32.94 -13.09
C LYS A 98 -5.74 32.21 -13.38
N THR A 99 -5.69 31.51 -14.51
CA THR A 99 -4.45 30.91 -15.02
C THR A 99 -3.60 32.05 -15.60
N ASP A 100 -2.70 32.60 -14.79
CA ASP A 100 -1.62 33.46 -15.28
C ASP A 100 -0.26 32.91 -14.83
N SER A 101 -0.12 31.59 -14.95
CA SER A 101 1.12 30.88 -14.65
C SER A 101 1.67 30.31 -15.95
N LYS A 102 2.47 31.12 -16.67
CA LYS A 102 3.30 30.64 -17.77
C LYS A 102 4.06 29.39 -17.32
N VAL A 103 3.83 28.29 -18.02
CA VAL A 103 4.48 27.01 -17.78
C VAL A 103 5.97 27.17 -18.07
N VAL A 104 6.77 27.36 -17.02
CA VAL A 104 8.24 27.31 -17.12
C VAL A 104 8.64 25.84 -17.21
N VAL A 105 8.80 25.35 -18.44
CA VAL A 105 9.49 24.08 -18.71
C VAL A 105 10.94 24.26 -18.27
N LYS A 106 11.29 23.77 -17.08
CA LYS A 106 12.68 23.77 -16.61
C LYS A 106 13.49 22.81 -17.48
N ASN A 107 14.45 23.36 -18.23
CA ASN A 107 15.41 22.59 -19.03
C ASN A 107 16.05 21.46 -18.20
N HIS A 108 15.94 20.23 -18.71
CA HIS A 108 16.38 18.97 -18.09
C HIS A 108 17.90 18.74 -18.04
N THR A 109 18.73 19.77 -18.25
CA THR A 109 20.17 19.62 -18.45
C THR A 109 21.01 19.57 -17.16
N ARG A 110 20.41 19.50 -15.96
CA ARG A 110 21.14 19.52 -14.67
C ARG A 110 20.82 18.40 -13.67
N TYR A 111 20.25 17.28 -14.12
CA TYR A 111 19.91 16.16 -13.24
C TYR A 111 21.10 15.60 -12.44
N GLY A 112 22.28 15.47 -13.05
CA GLY A 112 23.46 14.87 -12.40
C GLY A 112 23.98 15.65 -11.19
N LEU A 113 23.91 16.99 -11.23
CA LEU A 113 24.35 17.85 -10.12
C LEU A 113 23.33 17.87 -8.98
N GLU A 114 22.04 17.88 -9.32
CA GLU A 114 20.94 17.80 -8.33
C GLU A 114 20.96 16.43 -7.63
N LEU A 115 21.17 15.34 -8.37
CA LEU A 115 21.32 13.99 -7.80
C LEU A 115 22.46 13.94 -6.78
N ARG A 116 23.64 14.44 -7.12
CA ARG A 116 24.82 14.44 -6.24
C ARG A 116 24.58 15.18 -4.92
N LYS A 117 23.76 16.24 -4.94
CA LYS A 117 23.34 16.99 -3.74
C LYS A 117 22.45 16.16 -2.81
N TYR A 118 21.63 15.27 -3.35
CA TYR A 118 20.68 14.44 -2.59
C TYR A 118 21.14 12.97 -2.43
N MET A 119 22.31 12.58 -2.95
CA MET A 119 22.81 11.21 -2.92
C MET A 119 22.83 10.60 -1.53
N ILE A 120 23.23 11.35 -0.50
CA ILE A 120 23.27 10.82 0.88
C ILE A 120 21.89 10.51 1.43
N PHE A 121 20.88 11.31 1.08
CA PHE A 121 19.49 11.04 1.45
C PHE A 121 18.91 9.87 0.66
N ILE A 122 19.25 9.76 -0.63
CA ILE A 122 18.81 8.65 -1.48
C ILE A 122 19.40 7.34 -0.96
N VAL A 123 20.72 7.28 -0.77
CA VAL A 123 21.41 6.08 -0.27
C VAL A 123 20.93 5.73 1.14
N GLY A 124 20.81 6.72 2.04
CA GLY A 124 20.29 6.49 3.39
C GLY A 124 18.87 5.95 3.40
N THR A 125 17.98 6.50 2.57
CA THR A 125 16.59 6.04 2.46
C THR A 125 16.53 4.63 1.88
N THR A 126 17.24 4.37 0.79
CA THR A 126 17.25 3.05 0.12
C THR A 126 17.85 1.97 1.02
N LEU A 127 18.97 2.26 1.69
CA LEU A 127 19.60 1.30 2.59
C LEU A 127 18.73 1.01 3.81
N SER A 128 18.10 2.04 4.39
CA SER A 128 17.17 1.86 5.51
C SER A 128 15.98 1.00 5.12
N TRP A 129 15.37 1.25 3.96
CA TRP A 129 14.26 0.43 3.46
C TRP A 129 14.70 -0.98 3.11
N PHE A 130 15.87 -1.16 2.50
CA PHE A 130 16.41 -2.47 2.16
C PHE A 130 16.62 -3.35 3.39
N ILE A 131 17.28 -2.81 4.43
CA ILE A 131 17.52 -3.54 5.69
C ILE A 131 16.19 -3.84 6.38
N PHE A 132 15.27 -2.87 6.40
CA PHE A 132 13.93 -3.06 6.97
C PHE A 132 13.16 -4.18 6.27
N ASP A 133 13.09 -4.17 4.94
CA ASP A 133 12.39 -5.18 4.16
C ASP A 133 13.02 -6.57 4.34
N MET A 134 14.36 -6.65 4.36
CA MET A 134 15.07 -7.91 4.61
C MET A 134 14.70 -8.51 5.97
N ALA A 135 14.70 -7.70 7.03
CA ALA A 135 14.33 -8.16 8.36
C ALA A 135 12.83 -8.48 8.46
N PHE A 136 11.97 -7.59 7.97
CA PHE A 136 10.51 -7.68 8.09
C PHE A 136 9.95 -8.88 7.30
N TYR A 137 10.29 -9.02 6.02
CA TYR A 137 9.83 -10.15 5.23
C TYR A 137 10.60 -11.43 5.55
N GLY A 138 11.87 -11.34 5.94
CA GLY A 138 12.66 -12.49 6.37
C GLY A 138 12.05 -13.20 7.58
N THR A 139 11.59 -12.45 8.59
CA THR A 139 10.90 -13.03 9.75
C THR A 139 9.48 -13.46 9.42
N THR A 140 8.72 -12.62 8.71
CA THR A 140 7.29 -12.88 8.43
C THR A 140 7.09 -14.13 7.56
N LEU A 141 7.92 -14.34 6.52
CA LEU A 141 7.78 -15.51 5.63
C LEU A 141 8.23 -16.82 6.27
N ASN A 142 9.18 -16.76 7.20
CA ASN A 142 9.75 -17.95 7.87
C ASN A 142 9.13 -18.20 9.25
N ASN A 143 8.08 -17.48 9.63
CA ASN A 143 7.50 -17.58 10.95
C ASN A 143 7.02 -19.00 11.28
N GLY A 144 6.41 -19.69 10.31
CA GLY A 144 6.03 -21.10 10.47
C GLY A 144 7.20 -22.04 10.78
N PHE A 145 8.36 -21.83 10.14
CA PHE A 145 9.58 -22.59 10.41
C PHE A 145 10.17 -22.25 11.79
N ILE A 146 10.16 -20.97 12.16
CA ILE A 146 10.62 -20.49 13.48
C ILE A 146 9.75 -21.10 14.59
N LEU A 147 8.42 -21.03 14.46
CA LEU A 147 7.46 -21.61 15.41
C LEU A 147 7.58 -23.14 15.51
N GLN A 148 7.93 -23.82 14.41
CA GLN A 148 8.19 -25.25 14.42
C GLN A 148 9.47 -25.59 15.18
N ASN A 149 10.56 -24.83 14.99
CA ASN A 149 11.83 -25.02 15.70
C ASN A 149 11.75 -24.68 17.20
N ILE A 150 10.88 -23.74 17.58
CA ILE A 150 10.60 -23.39 19.00
C ILE A 150 9.73 -24.48 19.68
N GLY A 151 9.19 -25.43 18.92
CA GLY A 151 8.40 -26.55 19.44
C GLY A 151 6.89 -26.29 19.51
N TYR A 152 6.42 -25.09 19.14
CA TYR A 152 5.00 -24.73 19.12
C TYR A 152 4.24 -25.35 17.92
N GLY A 153 4.94 -25.58 16.81
CA GLY A 153 4.40 -26.19 15.59
C GLY A 153 4.51 -27.72 15.50
N SER A 154 5.15 -28.40 16.46
CA SER A 154 5.39 -29.84 16.39
C SER A 154 4.21 -30.64 16.95
N SER A 155 3.28 -31.05 16.07
CA SER A 155 2.11 -31.88 16.41
C SER A 155 2.07 -33.14 15.54
N LYS A 156 1.38 -34.19 16.00
CA LYS A 156 1.19 -35.45 15.27
C LYS A 156 0.28 -35.33 14.03
N SER A 157 -0.44 -34.22 13.86
CA SER A 157 -1.37 -34.01 12.75
C SER A 157 -1.09 -32.69 12.02
N LEU A 158 -1.03 -32.75 10.69
CA LEU A 158 -0.75 -31.61 9.79
C LEU A 158 -1.72 -30.44 10.02
N THR A 159 -3.00 -30.74 10.25
CA THR A 159 -4.03 -29.73 10.52
C THR A 159 -3.75 -28.95 11.81
N THR A 160 -3.27 -29.64 12.85
CA THR A 160 -2.95 -29.02 14.14
C THR A 160 -1.67 -28.18 14.04
N THR A 161 -0.67 -28.62 13.27
CA THR A 161 0.53 -27.81 12.98
C THR A 161 0.16 -26.52 12.25
N ILE A 162 -0.64 -26.61 11.18
CA ILE A 162 -1.05 -25.43 10.41
C ILE A 162 -1.93 -24.49 11.26
N PHE A 163 -2.81 -25.04 12.09
CA PHE A 163 -3.61 -24.25 13.02
C PHE A 163 -2.73 -23.52 14.05
N ASN A 164 -1.79 -24.21 14.69
CA ASN A 164 -0.88 -23.58 15.66
C ASN A 164 0.02 -22.52 15.02
N THR A 165 0.49 -22.75 13.79
CA THR A 165 1.24 -21.76 13.01
C THR A 165 0.37 -20.55 12.70
N ALA A 166 -0.87 -20.75 12.22
CA ALA A 166 -1.80 -19.65 11.93
C ALA A 166 -2.18 -18.83 13.19
N VAL A 167 -2.31 -19.49 14.34
CA VAL A 167 -2.52 -18.81 15.64
C VAL A 167 -1.28 -18.02 16.04
N GLY A 168 -0.09 -18.59 15.90
CA GLY A 168 1.17 -17.90 16.17
C GLY A 168 1.36 -16.67 15.28
N ASP A 169 1.05 -16.79 13.98
CA ASP A 169 1.06 -15.68 13.03
C ASP A 169 0.03 -14.61 13.41
N ALA A 170 -1.17 -14.99 13.87
CA ALA A 170 -2.19 -14.05 14.32
C ALA A 170 -1.77 -13.27 15.57
N ILE A 171 -1.08 -13.93 16.51
CA ILE A 171 -0.57 -13.31 17.74
C ILE A 171 0.59 -12.35 17.42
N LEU A 172 1.46 -12.72 16.47
CA LEU A 172 2.60 -11.90 16.06
C LEU A 172 2.21 -10.73 15.14
N ALA A 173 1.02 -10.80 14.53
CA ALA A 173 0.47 -9.74 13.67
C ALA A 173 -0.29 -8.64 14.42
N GLY A 174 -0.65 -8.85 15.70
CA GLY A 174 -1.34 -7.87 16.56
C GLY A 174 -0.39 -7.06 17.41
#